data_AF-A0AB33BZA1-F1
#
_entry.id   AF-A0AB33BZA1-F1
#
_cell.length_a   1.000
_cell.length_b   1.000
_cell.length_c   1.000
_cell.angle_alpha   90.00
_cell.angle_beta   90.00
_cell.angle_gamma   90.00
#
_symmetry.space_group_name_H-M   'P 1'
#
loop_
_entity.id
_entity.type
_entity.pdbx_description
1 polymer ?
#
loop_
_entity_poly.entity_id
_entity_poly.type
_entity_poly.pdbx_seq_one_letter_code
_entity_poly.pdbx_strand_id
1 'polypeptide(L)'
;MSLSTLFILGTTMALTLAANLVPTVTVLSYPQDRLFIAQTSSPQRPENRPRRINNSRERLIEQLNLTDEQKSKVAAIRQKYQEKTKQLRETLRSNEQELNSLLSNNASDRDIRAKHQQISRNRQEMSNLQFESFLEIRQVLTPAQRQEFSQLMQERRANSRNRGRQ
;
A
#
# COMPACT_ATOMS: atom_id res chain seq x y z
N MET A 1 -43.25 8.83 55.09
CA MET A 1 -41.98 8.30 55.65
C MET A 1 -40.96 8.37 54.52
N SER A 2 -40.25 9.50 54.40
CA SER A 2 -38.80 9.65 54.67
C SER A 2 -37.96 8.74 53.75
N LEU A 3 -37.09 9.20 52.86
CA LEU A 3 -35.99 10.16 53.04
C LEU A 3 -35.57 10.76 51.68
N SER A 4 -35.38 12.09 51.62
CA SER A 4 -34.73 12.78 50.49
C SER A 4 -33.56 13.63 50.98
N THR A 5 -32.38 13.34 50.43
CA THR A 5 -31.29 14.26 50.05
C THR A 5 -30.69 15.18 51.11
N LEU A 6 -29.46 14.84 51.51
CA LEU A 6 -28.50 15.71 52.19
C LEU A 6 -27.38 16.03 51.19
N PHE A 7 -27.26 17.29 50.76
CA PHE A 7 -26.02 17.81 50.16
C PHE A 7 -25.74 19.19 50.74
N ILE A 8 -24.71 19.23 51.58
CA ILE A 8 -24.20 20.42 52.27
C ILE A 8 -23.29 21.18 51.29
N LEU A 9 -23.57 22.47 51.14
CA LEU A 9 -22.68 23.45 50.52
C LEU A 9 -21.32 23.47 51.24
N GLY A 10 -20.24 23.44 50.48
CA GLY A 10 -18.89 23.71 50.97
C GLY A 10 -18.09 24.39 49.87
N THR A 11 -18.10 25.72 49.89
CA THR A 11 -17.21 26.60 49.14
C THR A 11 -15.75 26.33 49.50
N THR A 12 -14.85 26.36 48.53
CA THR A 12 -13.65 27.22 48.56
C THR A 12 -12.91 27.14 47.24
N MET A 13 -12.79 28.31 46.63
CA MET A 13 -12.02 28.62 45.43
C MET A 13 -10.56 28.75 45.86
N ALA A 14 -9.69 27.83 45.44
CA ALA A 14 -8.25 27.98 45.58
C ALA A 14 -7.65 28.39 44.23
N LEU A 15 -7.35 29.69 44.13
CA LEU A 15 -6.61 30.32 43.06
C LEU A 15 -5.12 30.01 43.25
N THR A 16 -4.52 29.21 42.37
CA THR A 16 -3.06 29.06 42.31
C THR A 16 -2.55 29.51 40.95
N LEU A 17 -1.98 30.71 40.94
CA LEU A 17 -1.25 31.33 39.84
C LEU A 17 0.14 30.67 39.76
N ALA A 18 0.39 29.88 38.72
CA ALA A 18 1.74 29.42 38.39
C ALA A 18 2.20 30.13 37.12
N ALA A 19 2.98 31.20 37.31
CA ALA A 19 3.74 31.85 36.26
C ALA A 19 4.92 30.94 35.88
N ASN A 20 4.84 30.30 34.71
CA ASN A 20 5.95 29.58 34.12
C ASN A 20 6.40 30.29 32.84
N LEU A 21 7.68 30.66 32.89
CA LEU A 21 8.43 31.51 31.97
C LEU A 21 8.46 30.92 30.56
N VAL A 22 8.17 31.74 29.56
CA VAL A 22 8.42 31.45 28.14
C VAL A 22 9.93 31.50 27.91
N PRO A 23 10.60 30.42 27.47
CA PRO A 23 11.95 30.55 26.94
C PRO A 23 11.86 31.23 25.57
N THR A 24 12.46 32.41 25.45
CA THR A 24 12.69 33.11 24.19
C THR A 24 13.60 32.26 23.31
N VAL A 25 13.05 31.67 22.25
CA VAL A 25 13.86 31.04 21.21
C VAL A 25 14.41 32.14 20.31
N THR A 26 15.68 32.49 20.51
CA THR A 26 16.45 33.28 19.54
C THR A 26 16.54 32.50 18.23
N VAL A 27 15.86 33.00 17.19
CA VAL A 27 15.99 32.48 15.82
C VAL A 27 17.35 32.92 15.28
N LEU A 28 18.32 32.01 15.24
CA LEU A 28 19.54 32.19 14.47
C LEU A 28 19.18 32.25 12.98
N SER A 29 19.33 33.44 12.41
CA SER A 29 19.27 33.69 10.97
C SER A 29 20.39 32.90 10.28
N TYR A 30 20.02 31.90 9.47
CA TYR A 30 20.96 31.22 8.58
C TYR A 30 21.02 32.00 7.25
N PRO A 31 22.21 32.38 6.75
CA PRO A 31 22.32 32.96 5.42
C PRO A 31 21.96 31.90 4.38
N GLN A 32 21.00 32.20 3.51
CA GLN A 32 20.74 31.42 2.30
C GLN A 32 21.83 31.71 1.26
N ASP A 33 22.99 31.09 1.44
CA ASP A 33 23.99 31.02 0.37
C ASP A 33 23.86 29.69 -0.37
N ARG A 34 23.30 29.85 -1.57
CA ARG A 34 23.11 28.91 -2.67
C ARG A 34 24.20 27.85 -2.79
N LEU A 35 23.78 26.59 -2.93
CA LEU A 35 24.52 25.61 -3.74
C LEU A 35 23.60 24.74 -4.60
N PHE A 36 23.72 24.97 -5.90
CA PHE A 36 23.67 24.03 -7.04
C PHE A 36 22.87 22.72 -6.87
N ILE A 37 21.81 22.57 -7.67
CA ILE A 37 21.47 21.28 -8.25
C ILE A 37 21.13 21.49 -9.74
N ALA A 38 21.92 20.83 -10.59
CA ALA A 38 21.77 20.80 -12.04
C ALA A 38 20.36 20.35 -12.46
N GLN A 39 19.76 21.05 -13.41
CA GLN A 39 18.63 20.54 -14.19
C GLN A 39 19.12 19.42 -15.09
N THR A 40 19.20 18.20 -14.57
CA THR A 40 19.03 17.03 -15.44
C THR A 40 17.54 16.91 -15.69
N SER A 41 17.10 17.31 -16.87
CA SER A 41 15.77 17.04 -17.41
C SER A 41 15.54 15.53 -17.44
N SER A 42 15.10 14.98 -16.30
CA SER A 42 14.54 13.64 -16.25
C SER A 42 13.27 13.66 -17.10
N PRO A 43 13.12 12.78 -18.12
CA PRO A 43 11.90 12.73 -18.90
C PRO A 43 10.74 12.49 -17.92
N GLN A 44 9.78 13.42 -17.93
CA GLN A 44 8.56 13.40 -17.13
C GLN A 44 7.87 12.04 -17.32
N ARG A 45 8.12 11.13 -16.37
CA ARG A 45 7.46 9.84 -16.33
C ARG A 45 5.99 10.14 -16.06
N PRO A 46 5.04 9.76 -16.93
CA PRO A 46 3.64 10.11 -16.72
C PRO A 46 3.20 9.61 -15.34
N GLU A 47 2.89 10.57 -14.46
CA GLU A 47 2.70 10.39 -13.03
C GLU A 47 1.48 9.53 -12.68
N ASN A 48 0.59 9.33 -13.67
CA ASN A 48 -0.68 8.60 -13.55
C ASN A 48 -0.66 7.18 -14.13
N ARG A 49 0.47 6.45 -14.06
CA ARG A 49 0.39 4.99 -14.32
C ARG A 49 0.02 4.27 -13.03
N PRO A 50 -1.19 3.67 -12.92
CA PRO A 50 -1.54 2.88 -11.74
C PRO A 50 -0.46 1.81 -11.55
N ARG A 51 0.05 1.67 -10.32
CA ARG A 51 1.05 0.66 -10.01
C ARG A 51 0.49 -0.69 -10.45
N ARG A 52 1.12 -1.29 -11.47
CA ARG A 52 0.63 -2.53 -12.08
C ARG A 52 0.67 -3.61 -11.00
N ILE A 53 -0.51 -3.95 -10.49
CA ILE A 53 -0.74 -5.09 -9.60
C ILE A 53 -0.16 -6.33 -10.31
N ASN A 54 0.84 -6.94 -9.70
CA ASN A 54 1.82 -7.75 -10.43
C ASN A 54 1.48 -9.24 -10.37
N ASN A 55 0.67 -9.74 -11.32
CA ASN A 55 0.43 -11.19 -11.54
C ASN A 55 1.66 -11.92 -12.11
N SER A 56 2.85 -11.53 -11.67
CA SER A 56 4.14 -11.98 -12.19
C SER A 56 4.31 -13.49 -12.11
N ARG A 57 3.90 -14.12 -11.00
CA ARG A 57 4.03 -15.57 -10.76
C ARG A 57 3.12 -16.37 -11.69
N GLU A 58 1.85 -16.00 -11.80
CA GLU A 58 0.88 -16.68 -12.66
C GLU A 58 1.29 -16.66 -14.14
N ARG A 59 1.91 -15.57 -14.61
CA ARG A 59 2.44 -15.47 -15.98
C ARG A 59 3.66 -16.35 -16.22
N LEU A 60 4.43 -16.69 -15.20
CA LEU A 60 5.57 -17.61 -15.34
C LEU A 60 5.09 -19.06 -15.45
N ILE A 61 3.94 -19.39 -14.86
CA ILE A 61 3.34 -20.72 -15.02
C ILE A 61 2.94 -20.99 -16.47
N GLU A 62 2.58 -19.95 -17.23
CA GLU A 62 2.28 -20.06 -18.68
C GLU A 62 3.50 -20.40 -19.52
N GLN A 63 4.71 -20.23 -18.99
CA GLN A 63 5.96 -20.60 -19.65
C GLN A 63 6.32 -22.07 -19.43
N LEU A 64 5.62 -22.76 -18.52
CA LEU A 64 5.82 -24.18 -18.28
C LEU A 64 5.10 -24.98 -19.35
N ASN A 65 5.66 -26.14 -19.69
CA ASN A 65 5.03 -27.11 -20.58
C ASN A 65 3.88 -27.84 -19.85
N LEU A 66 2.74 -27.17 -19.71
CA LEU A 66 1.54 -27.74 -19.08
C LEU A 66 0.80 -28.68 -20.03
N THR A 67 0.29 -29.79 -19.51
CA THR A 67 -0.67 -30.62 -20.25
C THR A 67 -2.00 -29.91 -20.40
N ASP A 68 -2.85 -30.35 -21.35
CA ASP A 68 -4.15 -29.71 -21.57
C ASP A 68 -5.09 -29.85 -20.37
N GLU A 69 -4.99 -30.97 -19.65
CA GLU A 69 -5.71 -31.16 -18.38
C GLU A 69 -5.24 -30.15 -17.32
N GLN A 70 -3.92 -29.93 -17.19
CA GLN A 70 -3.38 -28.93 -16.27
C GLN A 70 -3.82 -27.51 -16.66
N LYS A 71 -3.81 -27.16 -17.95
CA LYS A 71 -4.29 -25.86 -18.43
C LYS A 71 -5.75 -25.63 -18.07
N SER A 72 -6.61 -26.63 -18.25
CA SER A 72 -8.03 -26.56 -17.88
C SER A 72 -8.21 -26.31 -16.38
N LYS A 73 -7.50 -27.07 -15.53
CA LYS A 73 -7.51 -26.88 -14.07
C LYS A 73 -7.03 -25.48 -13.66
N VAL A 74 -5.94 -24.99 -14.28
CA VAL A 74 -5.41 -23.65 -14.04
C VAL A 74 -6.41 -22.57 -14.45
N ALA A 75 -7.09 -22.73 -15.58
CA ALA A 75 -8.12 -21.79 -16.03
C ALA A 75 -9.30 -21.73 -15.05
N ALA A 76 -9.78 -22.88 -14.55
CA ALA A 76 -10.84 -22.94 -13.56
C ALA A 76 -10.44 -22.25 -12.24
N ILE A 77 -9.21 -22.46 -11.76
CA ILE A 77 -8.69 -21.76 -10.58
C ILE A 77 -8.66 -20.25 -10.83
N ARG A 78 -8.13 -19.79 -11.97
CA ARG A 78 -8.13 -18.36 -12.29
C ARG A 78 -9.53 -17.75 -12.33
N GLN A 79 -10.50 -18.48 -12.88
CA GLN A 79 -11.90 -18.07 -12.93
C GLN A 79 -12.49 -17.87 -11.53
N LYS A 80 -12.19 -18.79 -10.60
CA LYS A 80 -12.64 -18.72 -9.20
C LYS A 80 -12.22 -17.42 -8.51
N TYR A 81 -11.03 -16.89 -8.79
CA TYR A 81 -10.52 -15.65 -8.19
C TYR A 81 -10.82 -14.40 -9.01
N GLN A 82 -11.33 -14.53 -10.24
CA GLN A 82 -11.44 -13.44 -11.21
C GLN A 82 -12.33 -12.30 -10.70
N GLU A 83 -13.54 -12.61 -10.26
CA GLU A 83 -14.53 -11.59 -9.85
C GLU A 83 -14.04 -10.79 -8.65
N LYS A 84 -13.57 -11.46 -7.59
CA LYS A 84 -13.04 -10.77 -6.40
C LYS A 84 -11.82 -9.91 -6.74
N THR A 85 -10.94 -10.40 -7.62
CA THR A 85 -9.79 -9.64 -8.11
C THR A 85 -10.20 -8.43 -8.95
N LYS A 86 -11.25 -8.55 -9.76
CA LYS A 86 -11.78 -7.46 -10.58
C LYS A 86 -12.36 -6.35 -9.70
N GLN A 87 -13.25 -6.71 -8.77
CA GLN A 87 -13.86 -5.77 -7.83
C GLN A 87 -12.81 -5.01 -7.02
N LEU A 88 -11.85 -5.72 -6.42
CA LEU A 88 -10.81 -5.09 -5.61
C LEU A 88 -9.90 -4.17 -6.44
N ARG A 89 -9.68 -4.49 -7.72
CA ARG A 89 -8.94 -3.61 -8.65
C ARG A 89 -9.71 -2.33 -8.94
N GLU A 90 -11.02 -2.40 -9.12
CA GLU A 90 -11.88 -1.23 -9.31
C GLU A 90 -11.91 -0.36 -8.05
N THR A 91 -12.04 -0.96 -6.86
CA THR A 91 -11.94 -0.25 -5.58
C THR A 91 -10.59 0.44 -5.41
N LEU A 92 -9.48 -0.24 -5.75
CA LEU A 92 -8.15 0.37 -5.70
C LEU A 92 -8.02 1.58 -6.62
N ARG A 93 -8.55 1.49 -7.85
CA ARG A 93 -8.54 2.61 -8.79
C ARG A 93 -9.31 3.80 -8.25
N SER A 94 -10.52 3.57 -7.72
CA SER A 94 -11.34 4.62 -7.11
C SER A 94 -10.62 5.28 -5.93
N ASN A 95 -10.06 4.48 -5.02
CA ASN A 95 -9.33 5.01 -3.86
C ASN A 95 -8.08 5.81 -4.27
N GLU A 96 -7.37 5.39 -5.31
CA GLU A 96 -6.21 6.13 -5.85
C GLU A 96 -6.64 7.48 -6.45
N GLN A 97 -7.75 7.53 -7.18
CA GLN A 97 -8.32 8.78 -7.69
C GLN A 97 -8.74 9.72 -6.55
N GLU A 98 -9.39 9.18 -5.52
CA GLU A 98 -9.80 9.94 -4.35
C GLU A 98 -8.59 10.47 -3.57
N LEU A 99 -7.55 9.66 -3.39
CA LEU A 99 -6.30 10.14 -2.78
C LEU A 99 -5.68 11.30 -3.56
N ASN A 100 -5.63 11.21 -4.89
CA ASN A 100 -5.12 12.29 -5.74
C ASN A 100 -5.95 13.56 -5.63
N SER A 101 -7.27 13.43 -5.47
CA SER A 101 -8.18 14.55 -5.20
C SER A 101 -7.90 15.17 -3.82
N LEU A 102 -7.73 14.36 -2.77
CA LEU A 102 -7.41 14.85 -1.42
C LEU A 102 -6.07 15.60 -1.40
N LEU A 103 -5.06 15.10 -2.13
CA LEU A 103 -3.74 15.74 -2.22
C LEU A 103 -3.77 17.06 -3.00
N SER A 104 -4.68 17.21 -3.97
CA SER A 104 -4.81 18.43 -4.78
C SER A 104 -5.69 19.50 -4.15
N ASN A 105 -6.39 19.17 -3.05
CA ASN A 105 -7.33 20.05 -2.35
C ASN A 105 -6.83 20.37 -0.93
N ASN A 106 -7.52 21.26 -0.21
CA ASN A 106 -7.21 21.59 1.19
C ASN A 106 -7.66 20.51 2.20
N ALA A 107 -7.53 19.23 1.84
CA ALA A 107 -7.86 18.13 2.75
C ALA A 107 -6.89 18.08 3.92
N SER A 108 -7.35 17.57 5.07
CA SER A 108 -6.47 17.43 6.23
C SER A 108 -5.47 16.29 6.03
N ASP A 109 -4.28 16.41 6.63
CA ASP A 109 -3.30 15.31 6.67
C ASP A 109 -3.87 14.02 7.27
N ARG A 110 -4.88 14.14 8.14
CA ARG A 110 -5.56 12.98 8.73
C ARG A 110 -6.32 12.20 7.66
N ASP A 111 -7.04 12.88 6.78
CA ASP A 111 -7.86 12.26 5.74
C ASP A 111 -6.97 11.64 4.65
N ILE A 112 -5.90 12.33 4.28
CA ILE A 112 -4.89 11.82 3.34
C ILE A 112 -4.27 10.52 3.89
N ARG A 113 -3.86 10.51 5.17
CA ARG A 113 -3.31 9.32 5.83
C ARG A 113 -4.32 8.18 5.91
N ALA A 114 -5.58 8.48 6.25
CA ALA A 114 -6.65 7.48 6.30
C ALA A 114 -6.87 6.81 4.93
N LYS A 115 -6.94 7.61 3.84
CA LYS A 115 -7.08 7.09 2.48
C LYS A 115 -5.88 6.26 2.05
N HIS A 116 -4.66 6.71 2.35
CA HIS A 116 -3.44 5.94 2.09
C HIS A 116 -3.45 4.57 2.81
N GLN A 117 -3.89 4.51 4.07
CA GLN A 117 -4.03 3.26 4.81
C GLN A 117 -5.08 2.33 4.20
N GLN A 118 -6.20 2.88 3.70
CA GLN A 118 -7.23 2.09 3.00
C GLN A 118 -6.66 1.47 1.72
N ILE A 119 -5.95 2.24 0.90
CA ILE A 119 -5.27 1.73 -0.31
C ILE A 119 -4.26 0.63 0.07
N SER A 120 -3.48 0.83 1.13
CA SER A 120 -2.49 -0.15 1.59
C SER A 120 -3.15 -1.48 1.99
N ARG A 121 -4.27 -1.44 2.72
CA ARG A 121 -5.05 -2.64 3.07
C ARG A 121 -5.58 -3.36 1.84
N ASN A 122 -6.16 -2.63 0.88
CA ASN A 122 -6.69 -3.22 -0.35
C ASN A 122 -5.58 -3.83 -1.21
N ARG A 123 -4.38 -3.23 -1.25
CA ARG A 123 -3.21 -3.81 -1.93
C ARG A 123 -2.75 -5.11 -1.25
N GLN A 124 -2.79 -5.18 0.07
CA GLN A 124 -2.48 -6.41 0.80
C GLN A 124 -3.49 -7.51 0.48
N GLU A 125 -4.78 -7.21 0.49
CA GLU A 125 -5.81 -8.19 0.13
C GLU A 125 -5.63 -8.70 -1.31
N MET A 126 -5.30 -7.81 -2.25
CA MET A 126 -5.00 -8.19 -3.63
C MET A 126 -3.80 -9.14 -3.71
N SER A 127 -2.74 -8.87 -2.95
CA SER A 127 -1.57 -9.76 -2.87
C SER A 127 -1.93 -11.12 -2.29
N ASN A 128 -2.78 -11.15 -1.27
CA ASN A 128 -3.23 -12.40 -0.65
C ASN A 128 -4.04 -13.24 -1.65
N LEU A 129 -4.99 -12.66 -2.38
CA LEU A 129 -5.78 -13.38 -3.39
C LEU A 129 -4.91 -14.00 -4.49
N GLN A 130 -3.91 -13.27 -4.97
CA GLN A 130 -2.97 -13.78 -5.96
C GLN A 130 -2.08 -14.90 -5.40
N PHE A 131 -1.73 -14.81 -4.11
CA PHE A 131 -0.97 -15.85 -3.46
C PHE A 131 -1.78 -17.13 -3.30
N GLU A 132 -3.03 -17.04 -2.88
CA GLU A 132 -3.94 -18.19 -2.76
C GLU A 132 -4.21 -18.84 -4.13
N SER A 133 -4.52 -18.04 -5.16
CA SER A 133 -4.65 -18.50 -6.55
C SER A 133 -3.40 -19.27 -6.99
N PHE A 134 -2.21 -18.72 -6.69
CA PHE A 134 -0.95 -19.38 -7.00
C PHE A 134 -0.74 -20.69 -6.22
N LEU A 135 -1.11 -20.76 -4.94
CA LEU A 135 -1.00 -21.99 -4.15
C LEU A 135 -1.87 -23.11 -4.72
N GLU A 136 -3.09 -22.80 -5.14
CA GLU A 136 -3.97 -23.77 -5.82
C GLU A 136 -3.37 -24.23 -7.15
N ILE A 137 -2.87 -23.30 -7.98
CA ILE A 137 -2.21 -23.67 -9.24
C ILE A 137 -0.97 -24.54 -8.99
N ARG A 138 -0.17 -24.24 -7.97
CA ARG A 138 1.02 -25.03 -7.62
C ARG A 138 0.68 -26.50 -7.35
N GLN A 139 -0.50 -26.79 -6.80
CA GLN A 139 -0.95 -28.16 -6.55
C GLN A 139 -1.20 -28.95 -7.84
N VAL A 140 -1.56 -28.28 -8.93
CA VAL A 140 -1.75 -28.87 -10.27
C VAL A 140 -0.42 -29.25 -10.94
N LEU A 141 0.67 -28.57 -10.57
CA LEU A 141 2.00 -28.78 -11.16
C LEU A 141 2.69 -30.04 -10.61
N THR A 142 3.46 -30.71 -11.47
CA THR A 142 4.35 -31.79 -11.08
C THR A 142 5.56 -31.28 -10.28
N PRO A 143 6.27 -32.14 -9.52
CA PRO A 143 7.50 -31.73 -8.83
C PRO A 143 8.55 -31.11 -9.77
N ALA A 144 8.73 -31.68 -10.96
CA ALA A 144 9.66 -31.17 -11.97
C ALA A 144 9.26 -29.76 -12.47
N GLN A 145 7.98 -29.54 -12.80
CA GLN A 145 7.47 -28.22 -13.20
C GLN A 145 7.62 -27.18 -12.09
N ARG A 146 7.48 -27.57 -10.81
CA ARG A 146 7.72 -26.65 -9.68
C ARG A 146 9.19 -26.24 -9.56
N GLN A 147 10.12 -27.15 -9.89
CA GLN A 147 11.54 -26.85 -9.93
C GLN A 147 11.87 -25.90 -11.08
N GLU A 148 11.36 -26.16 -12.28
CA GLU A 148 11.48 -25.27 -13.44
C GLU A 148 10.93 -23.88 -13.14
N PHE A 149 9.75 -23.81 -12.53
CA PHE A 149 9.17 -22.53 -12.07
C PHE A 149 10.09 -21.77 -11.10
N SER A 150 10.75 -22.48 -10.17
CA SER A 150 11.70 -21.86 -9.23
C SER A 150 12.91 -21.27 -9.97
N GLN A 151 13.40 -21.94 -11.02
CA GLN A 151 14.50 -21.43 -11.85
C GLN A 151 14.08 -20.16 -12.61
N LEU A 152 12.91 -20.17 -13.26
CA LEU A 152 12.36 -19.00 -13.94
C LEU A 152 12.19 -17.80 -12.99
N MET A 153 11.78 -18.05 -11.73
CA MET A 153 11.69 -17.02 -10.70
C MET A 153 13.06 -16.44 -10.32
N GLN A 154 14.09 -17.28 -10.22
CA GLN A 154 15.46 -16.86 -9.92
C GLN A 154 16.05 -16.01 -11.05
N GLU A 155 15.89 -16.45 -12.30
CA GLU A 155 16.33 -15.70 -13.49
C GLU A 155 15.66 -14.34 -13.57
N ARG A 156 14.34 -14.28 -13.37
CA ARG A 156 13.62 -12.99 -13.35
C ARG A 156 14.17 -12.06 -12.27
N ARG A 157 14.49 -12.58 -11.08
CA ARG A 157 15.08 -11.80 -9.99
C ARG A 157 16.48 -11.31 -10.34
N ALA A 158 17.31 -12.14 -10.96
CA ALA A 158 18.65 -11.76 -11.42
C ALA A 158 18.58 -10.65 -12.48
N ASN A 159 17.71 -10.81 -13.48
CA ASN A 159 17.50 -9.83 -14.54
C ASN A 159 17.00 -8.48 -14.00
N SER A 160 16.11 -8.50 -13.00
CA SER A 160 15.63 -7.27 -12.37
C SER A 160 16.73 -6.54 -11.60
N ARG A 161 17.69 -7.26 -11.00
CA ARG A 161 18.83 -6.66 -10.30
C ARG A 161 19.81 -6.00 -11.28
N ASN A 162 20.07 -6.66 -12.41
CA ASN A 162 20.99 -6.14 -13.41
C ASN A 162 20.47 -4.85 -14.06
N ARG A 163 19.16 -4.72 -14.25
CA ARG A 163 18.52 -3.49 -14.75
C ARG A 163 18.58 -2.29 -13.80
N GLY A 164 18.79 -2.52 -12.49
CA GLY A 164 18.95 -1.45 -11.51
C GLY A 164 20.39 -0.99 -11.31
N ARG A 165 21.35 -1.61 -12.01
CA ARG A 165 22.79 -1.32 -11.93
C ARG A 165 23.36 -0.65 -13.18
N GLN A 166 22.58 -0.61 -14.27
CA GLN A 166 22.85 0.14 -15.49
C GLN A 166 22.18 1.51 -15.39
#